data_AF-A0A819JDR5-F1
#
_entry.id   AF-A0A819JDR5-F1
#
_cell.length_a   1.000
_cell.length_b   1.000
_cell.length_c   1.000
_cell.angle_alpha   90.00
_cell.angle_beta   90.00
_cell.angle_gamma   90.00
#
_symmetry.space_group_name_H-M   'P 1'
#
loop_
_entity.id
_entity.type
_entity.pdbx_description
1 polymer ?
#
loop_
_entity_poly.entity_id
_entity_poly.type
_entity_poly.pdbx_seq_one_letter_code
_entity_poly.pdbx_strand_id
1 'polypeptide(L)'
;HMGWFLISSLLGGLIVWLIENYSSSRNLQIKVEYIDAWFVSSTCVCSCGLTTLDFAKLSQASQIILMFFTFISGVTISTLPALVVKAQTHRRVEGVTVDDDHGELEDENDDELPTINIRRERNLPEHIRNRLATLPNARQLRYRAYITCIVLILATCFTIYTIMFFAIGGWIQTHYISEQLLQGNSTVNPWYISLIVTVTGFNQNGLSPFSDGLSRFVFDVYLNIFVMILVMSGTSLFPFILRNVVMLVRYLSPWRHKVIFDYILLNNHRLSTLLFPAVQTRIYLFVTVLLYIIGVSISLILDLKSEHFAIYPSGIRFLIFIFQTVNTRFAGFQTVDINFFATATLLVYLLLMATKPQMLCALDESPLELSWLALQAQEEAQAETNSMLNIDGSSGLPARGSRLGSSLSLSTSGVLPMKHMERFLRRQSLVTKNLVRLQFSNLALEDGSNHRPRRLRNLRHRLFLIYFARAIIKHTFSFVILTRTWLFFFIFLICAIENSRMSPIDPNITVFKVIFEIISAFGTVGLTLGYPNIASSFSTILSPASKTILIITMLMGRHRGLLASMTDQEAIEHSAADLLNRRREEIIFAYQQQTLDTNNVNRTTSEEATTQF
;
A
#
# COMPACT_ATOMS: atom_id res chain seq x y z
N HIS A 1 0.50 0.10 19.13
CA HIS A 1 -0.46 0.40 18.04
C HIS A 1 -1.88 -0.03 18.41
N MET A 2 -2.18 -1.32 18.63
CA MET A 2 -3.54 -1.78 18.98
C MET A 2 -4.13 -1.09 20.22
N GLY A 3 -3.34 -0.92 21.28
CA GLY A 3 -3.78 -0.19 22.47
C GLY A 3 -4.18 1.27 22.21
N TRP A 4 -3.51 1.95 21.27
CA TRP A 4 -3.87 3.32 20.86
C TRP A 4 -5.28 3.34 20.26
N PHE A 5 -5.57 2.46 19.30
CA PHE A 5 -6.89 2.39 18.67
C PHE A 5 -7.99 2.06 19.67
N LEU A 6 -7.75 1.12 20.59
CA LEU A 6 -8.72 0.76 21.63
C LEU A 6 -8.99 1.92 22.60
N ILE A 7 -7.94 2.59 23.09
CA ILE A 7 -8.06 3.71 24.03
C ILE A 7 -8.74 4.90 23.35
N SER A 8 -8.36 5.23 22.11
CA SER A 8 -8.99 6.33 21.36
C SER A 8 -10.48 6.06 21.11
N SER A 9 -10.86 4.81 20.83
CA SER A 9 -12.25 4.40 20.65
C SER A 9 -13.07 4.51 21.95
N LEU A 10 -12.53 4.06 23.09
CA LEU A 10 -13.20 4.18 24.39
C LEU A 10 -13.35 5.64 24.82
N LEU A 11 -12.29 6.44 24.61
CA LEU A 11 -12.27 7.86 24.93
C LEU A 11 -13.26 8.64 24.05
N GLY A 12 -13.25 8.39 22.74
CA GLY A 12 -14.19 9.03 21.82
C GLY A 12 -15.64 8.66 22.11
N GLY A 13 -15.91 7.39 22.47
CA GLY A 13 -17.23 6.95 22.91
C GLY A 13 -17.70 7.65 24.18
N LEU A 14 -16.80 7.82 25.17
CA LEU A 14 -17.09 8.54 26.41
C LEU A 14 -17.42 10.01 26.15
N ILE A 15 -16.63 10.67 25.30
CA ILE A 15 -16.84 12.09 24.96
C ILE A 15 -18.19 12.28 24.26
N VAL A 16 -18.52 11.45 23.26
CA VAL A 16 -19.81 11.53 22.55
C VAL A 16 -20.97 11.25 23.50
N TRP A 17 -20.84 10.24 24.36
CA TRP A 17 -21.85 9.92 25.37
C TRP A 17 -22.08 11.07 26.35
N LEU A 18 -21.01 11.75 26.79
CA LEU A 18 -21.10 12.92 27.67
C LEU A 18 -21.79 14.09 26.98
N ILE A 19 -21.48 14.34 25.71
CA ILE A 19 -22.07 15.44 24.96
C ILE A 19 -23.56 15.22 24.75
N GLU A 20 -23.96 14.06 24.23
CA GLU A 20 -25.37 13.81 23.90
C GLU A 20 -26.26 13.70 25.15
N ASN A 21 -25.73 13.27 26.30
CA ASN A 21 -26.54 13.14 27.51
C ASN A 21 -26.51 14.39 28.42
N TYR A 22 -25.41 15.14 28.46
CA TYR A 22 -25.22 16.20 29.46
C TYR A 22 -24.92 17.59 28.90
N SER A 23 -24.54 17.73 27.62
CA SER A 23 -24.20 19.04 27.06
C SER A 23 -25.44 19.90 26.80
N SER A 24 -25.29 21.22 26.92
CA SER A 24 -26.30 22.18 26.48
C SER A 24 -26.54 22.15 24.97
N SER A 25 -25.58 21.62 24.19
CA SER A 25 -25.70 21.43 22.73
C SER A 25 -26.36 20.11 22.32
N ARG A 26 -26.89 19.33 23.28
CA ARG A 26 -27.45 18.01 23.01
C ARG A 26 -28.74 18.06 22.20
N ASN A 27 -28.97 17.03 21.42
CA ASN A 27 -30.28 16.83 20.80
C ASN A 27 -31.23 16.18 21.81
N LEU A 28 -32.19 16.96 22.35
CA LEU A 28 -33.13 16.52 23.39
C LEU A 28 -34.00 15.31 22.99
N GLN A 29 -34.09 15.00 21.70
CA GLN A 29 -34.90 13.91 21.18
C GLN A 29 -34.20 12.53 21.26
N ILE A 30 -32.90 12.48 21.56
CA ILE A 30 -32.11 11.25 21.47
C ILE A 30 -31.41 10.99 22.80
N LYS A 31 -31.76 9.88 23.44
CA LYS A 31 -30.99 9.35 24.58
C LYS A 31 -29.98 8.34 24.06
N VAL A 32 -28.71 8.52 24.39
CA VAL A 32 -27.62 7.69 23.85
C VAL A 32 -27.08 6.76 24.93
N GLU A 33 -27.12 5.46 24.67
CA GLU A 33 -26.42 4.47 25.49
C GLU A 33 -24.91 4.49 25.23
N TYR A 34 -24.11 4.20 26.27
CA TYR A 34 -22.65 4.21 26.13
C TYR A 34 -22.15 3.19 25.10
N ILE A 35 -22.78 2.00 25.01
CA ILE A 35 -22.39 0.98 24.03
C ILE A 35 -22.54 1.47 22.59
N ASP A 36 -23.57 2.28 22.31
CA ASP A 36 -23.81 2.84 20.99
C ASP A 36 -22.85 3.98 20.66
N ALA A 37 -22.56 4.84 21.65
CA ALA A 37 -21.52 5.86 21.49
C ALA A 37 -20.13 5.24 21.27
N TRP A 38 -19.81 4.16 22.02
CA TRP A 38 -18.57 3.42 21.86
C TRP A 38 -18.50 2.72 20.50
N PHE A 39 -19.61 2.15 20.02
CA PHE A 39 -19.68 1.55 18.68
C PHE A 39 -19.37 2.58 17.59
N VAL A 40 -20.08 3.71 17.58
CA VAL A 40 -19.89 4.78 16.57
C VAL A 40 -18.47 5.37 16.64
N SER A 41 -17.90 5.53 17.84
CA SER A 41 -16.52 5.97 17.99
C SER A 41 -15.51 4.93 17.47
N SER A 42 -15.74 3.64 17.76
CA SER A 42 -14.92 2.53 17.25
C SER A 42 -14.93 2.48 15.73
N THR A 43 -16.09 2.70 15.11
CA THR A 43 -16.24 2.83 13.67
C THR A 43 -15.37 3.94 13.10
N CYS A 44 -15.38 5.13 13.72
CA CYS A 44 -14.55 6.26 13.28
C CYS A 44 -13.06 5.95 13.38
N VAL A 45 -12.64 5.35 14.49
CA VAL A 45 -11.24 5.00 14.73
C VAL A 45 -10.77 3.86 13.83
N CYS A 46 -11.63 2.89 13.50
CA CYS A 46 -11.29 1.80 12.58
C CYS A 46 -11.46 2.17 11.10
N SER A 47 -12.05 3.34 10.80
CA SER A 47 -12.51 3.75 9.47
C SER A 47 -13.41 2.69 8.84
N CYS A 48 -14.54 2.38 9.50
CA CYS A 48 -15.44 1.32 9.06
C CYS A 48 -16.77 1.81 8.49
N GLY A 49 -17.38 2.90 8.94
CA GLY A 49 -18.69 3.37 8.50
C GLY A 49 -19.97 2.76 9.06
N LEU A 50 -19.91 1.65 9.80
CA LEU A 50 -21.10 1.11 10.46
C LEU A 50 -21.54 1.98 11.64
N THR A 51 -22.83 2.31 11.72
CA THR A 51 -23.36 3.22 12.74
C THR A 51 -24.54 2.59 13.47
N THR A 52 -24.52 2.62 14.80
CA THR A 52 -25.71 2.30 15.62
C THR A 52 -26.57 3.54 15.90
N LEU A 53 -25.97 4.73 15.81
CA LEU A 53 -26.67 6.00 15.89
C LEU A 53 -26.59 6.70 14.56
N ASP A 54 -27.69 7.28 14.12
CA ASP A 54 -27.72 8.09 12.91
C ASP A 54 -26.82 9.32 13.07
N PHE A 55 -25.70 9.33 12.33
CA PHE A 55 -24.69 10.38 12.40
C PHE A 55 -25.29 11.77 12.13
N ALA A 56 -26.25 11.86 11.20
CA ALA A 56 -26.88 13.12 10.81
C ALA A 56 -27.75 13.73 11.91
N LYS A 57 -28.22 12.90 12.87
CA LYS A 57 -29.08 13.35 13.98
C LYS A 57 -28.32 13.70 15.26
N LEU A 58 -27.04 13.33 15.35
CA LEU A 58 -26.18 13.71 16.48
C LEU A 58 -25.97 15.24 16.54
N SER A 59 -25.60 15.76 17.70
CA SER A 59 -25.22 17.16 17.82
C SER A 59 -24.00 17.48 16.94
N GLN A 60 -23.92 18.73 16.46
CA GLN A 60 -22.79 19.19 15.66
C GLN A 60 -21.45 19.02 16.39
N ALA A 61 -21.43 19.16 17.72
CA ALA A 61 -20.25 18.93 18.55
C ALA A 61 -19.79 17.47 18.47
N SER A 62 -20.72 16.51 18.62
CA SER A 62 -20.42 15.08 18.47
C SER A 62 -19.94 14.73 17.06
N GLN A 63 -20.58 15.28 16.03
CA GLN A 63 -20.16 15.07 14.63
C GLN A 63 -18.71 15.54 14.39
N ILE A 64 -18.34 16.73 14.90
CA ILE A 64 -16.97 17.26 14.79
C ILE A 64 -15.95 16.35 15.49
N ILE A 65 -16.28 15.85 16.68
CA ILE A 65 -15.38 14.98 17.44
C ILE A 65 -15.20 13.63 16.75
N LEU A 66 -16.27 13.03 16.24
CA LEU A 66 -16.22 11.79 15.46
C LEU A 66 -15.41 11.97 14.16
N MET A 67 -15.53 13.11 13.49
CA MET A 67 -14.67 13.45 12.34
C MET A 67 -13.20 13.61 12.74
N PHE A 68 -12.91 14.22 13.89
CA PHE A 68 -11.55 14.36 14.40
C PHE A 68 -10.91 13.00 14.68
N PHE A 69 -11.63 12.07 15.31
CA PHE A 69 -11.17 10.69 15.50
C PHE A 69 -11.00 9.95 14.16
N THR A 70 -11.89 10.18 13.21
CA THR A 70 -11.77 9.65 11.84
C THR A 70 -10.48 10.13 11.17
N PHE A 71 -10.15 11.42 11.31
CA PHE A 71 -8.95 12.03 10.75
C PHE A 71 -7.67 11.46 11.37
N ILE A 72 -7.55 11.47 12.70
CA ILE A 72 -6.35 10.96 13.39
C ILE A 72 -6.10 9.48 13.12
N SER A 73 -7.18 8.70 13.04
CA SER A 73 -7.07 7.25 12.92
C SER A 73 -6.93 6.77 11.48
N GLY A 74 -7.00 7.68 10.49
CA GLY A 74 -6.76 7.38 9.08
C GLY A 74 -5.42 6.65 8.88
N VAL A 75 -5.35 5.72 7.91
CA VAL A 75 -4.15 4.89 7.68
C VAL A 75 -2.93 5.76 7.39
N THR A 76 -3.14 6.92 6.74
CA THR A 76 -2.07 7.87 6.43
C THR A 76 -1.47 8.49 7.70
N ILE A 77 -2.32 8.95 8.63
CA ILE A 77 -1.88 9.67 9.83
C ILE A 77 -1.43 8.71 10.94
N SER A 78 -2.09 7.56 11.09
CA SER A 78 -1.74 6.56 12.12
C SER A 78 -0.34 5.95 11.96
N THR A 79 0.28 6.06 10.78
CA THR A 79 1.67 5.62 10.55
C THR A 79 2.72 6.66 10.96
N LEU A 80 2.34 7.92 11.14
CA LEU A 80 3.26 9.02 11.46
C LEU A 80 3.93 8.91 12.84
N PRO A 81 3.25 8.51 13.94
CA PRO A 81 3.92 8.37 15.23
C PRO A 81 5.10 7.40 15.19
N ALA A 82 4.99 6.29 14.45
CA ALA A 82 6.08 5.33 14.28
C ALA A 82 7.28 5.95 13.55
N LEU A 83 7.01 6.76 12.52
CA LEU A 83 8.03 7.53 11.79
C LEU A 83 8.71 8.58 12.67
N VAL A 84 7.94 9.28 13.52
CA VAL A 84 8.45 10.29 14.44
C VAL A 84 9.37 9.66 15.49
N VAL A 85 8.96 8.53 16.10
CA VAL A 85 9.81 7.80 17.05
C VAL A 85 11.11 7.39 16.39
N LYS A 86 11.07 6.83 15.17
CA LYS A 86 12.28 6.48 14.41
C LYS A 86 13.19 7.69 14.15
N ALA A 87 12.62 8.83 13.76
CA ALA A 87 13.37 10.06 13.55
C ALA A 87 14.03 10.56 14.84
N GLN A 88 13.33 10.49 15.98
CA GLN A 88 13.84 10.92 17.28
C GLN A 88 14.95 10.02 17.81
N THR A 89 14.83 8.70 17.66
CA THR A 89 15.86 7.74 18.07
C THR A 89 17.18 8.03 17.35
N HIS A 90 17.13 8.25 16.04
CA HIS A 90 18.34 8.59 15.27
C HIS A 90 18.90 9.98 15.55
N ARG A 91 18.08 10.93 16.06
CA ARG A 91 18.54 12.25 16.50
C ARG A 91 19.26 12.21 17.85
N ARG A 92 18.79 11.41 18.82
CA ARG A 92 19.39 11.36 20.17
C ARG A 92 20.83 10.83 20.18
N VAL A 93 21.16 9.94 19.25
CA VAL A 93 22.52 9.41 19.08
C VAL A 93 23.49 10.46 18.49
N GLU A 94 23.01 11.59 17.95
CA GLU A 94 23.88 12.72 17.58
C GLU A 94 24.43 13.48 18.80
N GLY A 95 23.82 13.32 19.99
CA GLY A 95 24.21 14.05 21.20
C GLY A 95 25.22 13.33 22.10
N VAL A 96 25.58 12.08 21.78
CA VAL A 96 26.57 11.28 22.52
C VAL A 96 27.67 10.91 21.54
N THR A 97 28.60 11.84 21.33
CA THR A 97 30.04 11.63 21.06
C THR A 97 30.67 12.99 20.74
N VAL A 98 30.96 13.74 21.80
CA VAL A 98 32.15 14.57 21.98
C VAL A 98 32.45 14.35 23.46
N ASP A 99 33.00 13.21 23.86
CA ASP A 99 34.42 13.20 24.29
C ASP A 99 35.05 11.81 24.51
N ASP A 100 34.39 10.67 24.23
CA ASP A 100 34.98 9.34 24.53
C ASP A 100 35.21 8.50 23.27
N ASP A 101 36.31 8.75 22.54
CA ASP A 101 36.83 7.81 21.51
C ASP A 101 38.33 7.52 21.73
N HIS A 102 38.67 7.15 22.97
CA HIS A 102 39.87 6.39 23.29
C HIS A 102 39.46 5.02 23.85
N GLY A 103 39.50 4.00 22.98
CA GLY A 103 39.32 2.58 23.31
C GLY A 103 37.99 2.03 22.76
N GLU A 104 37.91 0.94 22.01
CA GLU A 104 38.81 -0.21 21.88
C GLU A 104 38.77 -0.74 20.43
N LEU A 105 39.95 -1.04 19.90
CA LEU A 105 40.14 -1.82 18.68
C LEU A 105 39.86 -3.29 19.02
N GLU A 106 38.68 -3.79 18.68
CA GLU A 106 38.48 -5.23 18.53
C GLU A 106 38.97 -5.65 17.15
N ASP A 107 40.17 -6.25 17.14
CA ASP A 107 40.77 -6.99 16.04
C ASP A 107 39.90 -8.20 15.68
N GLU A 108 39.08 -8.10 14.63
CA GLU A 108 38.63 -9.27 13.86
C GLU A 108 38.62 -8.96 12.34
N ASN A 109 39.78 -9.20 11.70
CA ASN A 109 39.96 -9.75 10.35
C ASN A 109 39.14 -9.22 9.13
N ASP A 110 38.84 -7.93 9.04
CA ASP A 110 38.29 -7.30 7.81
C ASP A 110 39.27 -6.27 7.20
N ASP A 111 40.45 -6.73 6.79
CA ASP A 111 41.62 -5.87 6.53
C ASP A 111 41.78 -5.31 5.09
N GLU A 112 40.74 -5.32 4.22
CA GLU A 112 40.90 -4.83 2.83
C GLU A 112 39.94 -3.74 2.35
N LEU A 113 38.87 -3.36 3.07
CA LEU A 113 37.83 -2.47 2.52
C LEU A 113 37.83 -1.00 2.98
N PRO A 114 38.22 -0.63 4.23
CA PRO A 114 38.17 0.78 4.66
C PRO A 114 39.37 1.61 4.17
N THR A 115 40.56 1.02 4.11
CA THR A 115 41.83 1.72 3.89
C THR A 115 42.08 2.09 2.42
N ILE A 116 41.59 1.27 1.48
CA ILE A 116 41.72 1.50 0.02
C ILE A 116 40.90 2.72 -0.42
N ASN A 117 39.67 2.87 0.08
CA ASN A 117 38.79 3.98 -0.29
C ASN A 117 39.31 5.34 0.19
N ILE A 118 39.85 5.41 1.41
CA ILE A 118 40.42 6.63 1.98
C ILE A 118 41.66 7.10 1.20
N ARG A 119 42.51 6.16 0.76
CA ARG A 119 43.72 6.47 -0.03
C ARG A 119 43.37 6.93 -1.45
N ARG A 120 42.31 6.38 -2.05
CA ARG A 120 41.80 6.76 -3.38
C ARG A 120 41.21 8.17 -3.39
N GLU A 121 40.44 8.53 -2.35
CA GLU A 121 39.84 9.87 -2.21
C GLU A 121 40.88 10.99 -1.99
N ARG A 122 42.02 10.68 -1.35
CA ARG A 122 43.08 11.67 -1.05
C ARG A 122 43.83 12.16 -2.29
N ASN A 123 43.84 11.36 -3.36
CA ASN A 123 44.51 11.69 -4.64
C ASN A 123 43.60 12.46 -5.63
N LEU A 124 42.35 12.77 -5.26
CA LEU A 124 41.43 13.50 -6.14
C LEU A 124 41.63 15.03 -6.06
N PRO A 125 41.35 15.76 -7.16
CA PRO A 125 41.36 17.22 -7.15
C PRO A 125 40.42 17.82 -6.12
N GLU A 126 40.79 19.00 -5.62
CA GLU A 126 40.10 19.69 -4.53
C GLU A 126 38.62 19.99 -4.82
N HIS A 127 38.27 20.31 -6.07
CA HIS A 127 36.87 20.56 -6.47
C HIS A 127 35.97 19.31 -6.34
N ILE A 128 36.52 18.11 -6.50
CA ILE A 128 35.78 16.84 -6.40
C ILE A 128 35.69 16.38 -4.96
N ARG A 129 36.78 16.56 -4.20
CA ARG A 129 36.80 16.37 -2.75
C ARG A 129 35.74 17.24 -2.08
N ASN A 130 35.63 18.51 -2.49
CA ASN A 130 34.58 19.41 -2.00
C ASN A 130 33.18 18.92 -2.39
N ARG A 131 32.99 18.37 -3.60
CA ARG A 131 31.74 17.72 -4.00
C ARG A 131 31.40 16.48 -3.15
N LEU A 132 32.36 15.59 -2.89
CA LEU A 132 32.15 14.44 -2.01
C LEU A 132 31.84 14.87 -0.58
N ALA A 133 32.52 15.90 -0.07
CA ALA A 133 32.26 16.45 1.27
C ALA A 133 30.86 17.06 1.42
N THR A 134 30.18 17.41 0.31
CA THR A 134 28.78 17.87 0.38
C THR A 134 27.76 16.75 0.60
N LEU A 135 28.15 15.48 0.44
CA LEU A 135 27.27 14.33 0.67
C LEU A 135 26.99 14.17 2.18
N PRO A 136 25.73 13.91 2.57
CA PRO A 136 25.39 13.70 3.97
C PRO A 136 25.95 12.37 4.48
N ASN A 137 26.27 12.32 5.78
CA ASN A 137 26.59 11.06 6.46
C ASN A 137 25.39 10.10 6.40
N ALA A 138 25.65 8.79 6.46
CA ALA A 138 24.59 7.77 6.40
C ALA A 138 23.50 7.98 7.46
N ARG A 139 23.87 8.42 8.66
CA ARG A 139 22.94 8.74 9.75
C ARG A 139 22.10 10.01 9.46
N GLN A 140 22.75 11.08 9.00
CA GLN A 140 22.07 12.33 8.63
C GLN A 140 21.11 12.13 7.46
N LEU A 141 21.48 11.29 6.48
CA LEU A 141 20.62 10.92 5.37
C LEU A 141 19.34 10.22 5.86
N ARG A 142 19.45 9.29 6.81
CA ARG A 142 18.29 8.59 7.42
C ARG A 142 17.35 9.58 8.11
N TYR A 143 17.87 10.42 9.00
CA TYR A 143 17.05 11.42 9.72
C TYR A 143 16.32 12.35 8.76
N ARG A 144 17.04 12.93 7.78
CA ARG A 144 16.45 13.80 6.77
C ARG A 144 15.42 13.08 5.90
N ALA A 145 15.62 11.81 5.58
CA ALA A 145 14.65 11.01 4.84
C ALA A 145 13.36 10.78 5.62
N TYR A 146 13.44 10.45 6.93
CA TYR A 146 12.26 10.29 7.78
C TYR A 146 11.44 11.57 7.88
N ILE A 147 12.08 12.71 8.17
CA ILE A 147 11.40 14.01 8.24
C ILE A 147 10.79 14.39 6.89
N THR A 148 11.54 14.23 5.80
CA THR A 148 11.05 14.52 4.44
C THR A 148 9.85 13.64 4.10
N CYS A 149 9.86 12.35 4.48
CA CYS A 149 8.74 11.45 4.27
C CYS A 149 7.49 11.88 5.06
N ILE A 150 7.64 12.25 6.33
CA ILE A 150 6.54 12.78 7.16
C ILE A 150 5.94 14.03 6.50
N VAL A 151 6.78 14.98 6.09
CA VAL A 151 6.35 16.23 5.45
C VAL A 151 5.64 15.94 4.13
N LEU A 152 6.15 15.04 3.30
CA LEU A 152 5.51 14.67 2.02
C LEU A 152 4.15 14.00 2.23
N ILE A 153 4.02 13.10 3.20
CA ILE A 153 2.73 12.46 3.53
C ILE A 153 1.72 13.50 3.98
N LEU A 154 2.10 14.38 4.90
CA LEU A 154 1.23 15.45 5.42
C LEU A 154 0.85 16.45 4.32
N ALA A 155 1.80 16.89 3.51
CA ALA A 155 1.55 17.79 2.39
C ALA A 155 0.64 17.16 1.33
N THR A 156 0.83 15.89 1.01
CA THR A 156 -0.04 15.16 0.06
C THR A 156 -1.47 15.03 0.61
N CYS A 157 -1.63 14.70 1.89
CA CYS A 157 -2.96 14.66 2.50
C CYS A 157 -3.61 16.04 2.50
N PHE A 158 -2.90 17.06 2.96
CA PHE A 158 -3.41 18.45 3.02
C PHE A 158 -3.84 18.97 1.65
N THR A 159 -3.06 18.71 0.60
CA THR A 159 -3.41 19.11 -0.78
C THR A 159 -4.66 18.39 -1.29
N ILE A 160 -4.81 17.09 -1.04
CA ILE A 160 -6.02 16.36 -1.44
C ILE A 160 -7.24 16.89 -0.68
N TYR A 161 -7.12 17.08 0.65
CA TYR A 161 -8.20 17.61 1.48
C TYR A 161 -8.66 18.99 1.00
N THR A 162 -7.73 19.92 0.74
CA THR A 162 -8.10 21.28 0.32
C THR A 162 -8.74 21.29 -1.06
N ILE A 163 -8.16 20.61 -2.05
CA ILE A 163 -8.72 20.57 -3.40
C ILE A 163 -10.14 19.97 -3.39
N MET A 164 -10.33 18.84 -2.70
CA MET A 164 -11.64 18.17 -2.67
C MET A 164 -12.67 18.93 -1.83
N PHE A 165 -12.27 19.54 -0.72
CA PHE A 165 -13.15 20.38 0.10
C PHE A 165 -13.72 21.57 -0.70
N PHE A 166 -12.87 22.26 -1.47
CA PHE A 166 -13.32 23.36 -2.32
C PHE A 166 -14.12 22.89 -3.53
N ALA A 167 -13.74 21.77 -4.16
CA ALA A 167 -14.46 21.22 -5.31
C ALA A 167 -15.89 20.79 -4.93
N ILE A 168 -16.03 19.99 -3.86
CA ILE A 168 -17.35 19.50 -3.40
C ILE A 168 -18.17 20.65 -2.82
N GLY A 169 -17.57 21.50 -1.99
CA GLY A 169 -18.26 22.63 -1.35
C GLY A 169 -18.75 23.66 -2.35
N GLY A 170 -17.89 24.05 -3.30
CA GLY A 170 -18.25 24.97 -4.38
C GLY A 170 -19.32 24.40 -5.30
N TRP A 171 -19.26 23.09 -5.62
CA TRP A 171 -20.28 22.43 -6.42
C TRP A 171 -21.64 22.42 -5.72
N ILE A 172 -21.68 22.00 -4.44
CA ILE A 172 -22.93 21.95 -3.68
C ILE A 172 -23.54 23.34 -3.51
N GLN A 173 -22.72 24.35 -3.18
CA GLN A 173 -23.16 25.73 -2.99
C GLN A 173 -23.79 26.34 -4.26
N THR A 174 -23.33 25.95 -5.45
CA THR A 174 -23.76 26.56 -6.72
C THR A 174 -24.96 25.85 -7.36
N HIS A 175 -25.08 24.54 -7.19
CA HIS A 175 -26.08 23.74 -7.92
C HIS A 175 -27.28 23.30 -7.09
N TYR A 176 -27.18 23.31 -5.75
CA TYR A 176 -28.24 22.81 -4.88
C TYR A 176 -29.00 23.93 -4.19
N ILE A 177 -30.33 23.79 -4.16
CA ILE A 177 -31.24 24.68 -3.45
C ILE A 177 -31.30 24.23 -1.98
N SER A 178 -31.52 25.18 -1.07
CA SER A 178 -31.64 24.93 0.37
C SER A 178 -32.62 23.80 0.73
N GLU A 179 -33.68 23.58 -0.06
CA GLU A 179 -34.66 22.50 0.16
C GLU A 179 -34.06 21.10 0.02
N GLN A 180 -33.12 20.89 -0.91
CA GLN A 180 -32.47 19.59 -1.11
C GLN A 180 -31.42 19.29 -0.01
N LEU A 181 -30.99 20.33 0.71
CA LEU A 181 -30.03 20.26 1.81
C LEU A 181 -30.71 20.25 3.19
N LEU A 182 -32.03 20.11 3.22
CA LEU A 182 -32.78 19.95 4.46
C LEU A 182 -32.44 18.60 5.11
N GLN A 183 -32.22 18.67 6.42
CA GLN A 183 -32.08 17.50 7.29
C GLN A 183 -32.90 17.76 8.54
N GLY A 184 -34.07 17.12 8.65
CA GLY A 184 -35.05 17.47 9.68
C GLY A 184 -35.58 18.89 9.47
N ASN A 185 -35.50 19.73 10.50
CA ASN A 185 -36.06 21.10 10.47
C ASN A 185 -35.05 22.18 10.08
N SER A 186 -33.79 21.82 9.82
CA SER A 186 -32.73 22.79 9.49
C SER A 186 -32.03 22.46 8.18
N THR A 187 -31.64 23.51 7.45
CA THR A 187 -30.81 23.42 6.27
C THR A 187 -29.35 23.29 6.68
N VAL A 188 -28.67 22.24 6.23
CA VAL A 188 -27.25 22.03 6.57
C VAL A 188 -26.39 22.89 5.64
N ASN A 189 -25.37 23.54 6.21
CA ASN A 189 -24.45 24.38 5.43
C ASN A 189 -23.67 23.54 4.39
N PRO A 190 -23.64 23.93 3.10
CA PRO A 190 -22.88 23.25 2.04
C PRO A 190 -21.41 22.99 2.36
N TRP A 191 -20.73 23.94 3.00
CA TRP A 191 -19.32 23.79 3.37
C TRP A 191 -19.13 22.76 4.48
N TYR A 192 -20.09 22.65 5.40
CA TYR A 192 -20.06 21.65 6.45
C TYR A 192 -20.27 20.23 5.89
N ILE A 193 -21.20 20.09 4.94
CA ILE A 193 -21.40 18.85 4.17
C ILE A 193 -20.11 18.46 3.45
N SER A 194 -19.48 19.41 2.76
CA SER A 194 -18.21 19.18 2.07
C SER A 194 -17.11 18.72 3.02
N LEU A 195 -17.01 19.33 4.22
CA LEU A 195 -16.04 18.93 5.23
C LEU A 195 -16.27 17.47 5.66
N ILE A 196 -17.51 17.11 6.00
CA ILE A 196 -17.87 15.73 6.39
C ILE A 196 -17.49 14.76 5.28
N VAL A 197 -17.99 14.97 4.06
CA VAL A 197 -17.76 14.07 2.93
C VAL A 197 -16.26 13.96 2.61
N THR A 198 -15.51 15.06 2.68
CA THR A 198 -14.06 15.06 2.40
C THR A 198 -13.29 14.24 3.43
N VAL A 199 -13.55 14.47 4.73
CA VAL A 199 -12.88 13.77 5.83
C VAL A 199 -13.26 12.29 5.86
N THR A 200 -14.53 11.97 5.70
CA THR A 200 -15.03 10.59 5.80
C THR A 200 -14.75 9.80 4.52
N GLY A 201 -14.74 10.45 3.36
CA GLY A 201 -14.41 9.83 2.07
C GLY A 201 -12.93 9.50 1.92
N PHE A 202 -12.02 10.44 2.20
CA PHE A 202 -10.57 10.20 2.08
C PHE A 202 -10.08 9.14 3.09
N ASN A 203 -10.57 9.21 4.33
CA ASN A 203 -10.24 8.22 5.35
C ASN A 203 -11.03 6.92 5.20
N GLN A 204 -11.92 6.82 4.20
CA GLN A 204 -12.69 5.62 3.87
C GLN A 204 -13.52 5.12 5.06
N ASN A 205 -14.18 6.06 5.74
CA ASN A 205 -15.11 5.78 6.82
C ASN A 205 -16.57 5.84 6.36
N GLY A 206 -16.96 6.64 5.38
CA GLY A 206 -18.34 6.57 4.84
C GLY A 206 -19.46 7.20 5.66
N LEU A 207 -19.15 7.85 6.78
CA LEU A 207 -20.16 8.59 7.52
C LEU A 207 -20.75 9.68 6.63
N SER A 208 -22.07 9.63 6.47
CA SER A 208 -22.83 10.54 5.63
C SER A 208 -23.36 11.71 6.47
N PRO A 209 -23.36 12.94 5.93
CA PRO A 209 -24.01 14.09 6.57
C PRO A 209 -25.54 13.96 6.65
N PHE A 210 -26.13 13.01 5.92
CA PHE A 210 -27.57 12.79 5.84
C PHE A 210 -27.95 11.37 6.24
N SER A 211 -29.15 11.23 6.83
CA SER A 211 -29.72 9.94 7.24
C SER A 211 -29.88 8.98 6.07
N ASP A 212 -30.25 9.49 4.89
CA ASP A 212 -30.46 8.67 3.69
C ASP A 212 -29.17 8.40 2.90
N GLY A 213 -28.00 8.60 3.52
CA GLY A 213 -26.72 8.50 2.83
C GLY A 213 -26.55 9.61 1.77
N LEU A 214 -26.02 9.24 0.61
CA LEU A 214 -25.88 10.14 -0.54
C LEU A 214 -26.96 9.87 -1.61
N SER A 215 -28.08 9.24 -1.22
CA SER A 215 -29.13 8.85 -2.17
C SER A 215 -29.86 10.00 -2.85
N ARG A 216 -29.94 11.15 -2.17
CA ARG A 216 -30.45 12.39 -2.76
C ARG A 216 -29.61 12.90 -3.96
N PHE A 217 -28.37 12.43 -4.10
CA PHE A 217 -27.44 12.86 -5.15
C PHE A 217 -27.23 11.82 -6.26
N VAL A 218 -28.10 10.82 -6.38
CA VAL A 218 -28.00 9.76 -7.42
C VAL A 218 -27.91 10.33 -8.83
N PHE A 219 -28.66 11.40 -9.12
CA PHE A 219 -28.71 12.01 -10.45
C PHE A 219 -27.54 12.93 -10.76
N ASP A 220 -26.75 13.34 -9.76
CA ASP A 220 -25.63 14.26 -9.96
C ASP A 220 -24.37 13.50 -10.35
N VAL A 221 -24.01 13.61 -11.63
CA VAL A 221 -22.85 12.95 -12.19
C VAL A 221 -21.54 13.48 -11.59
N TYR A 222 -21.44 14.79 -11.39
CA TYR A 222 -20.19 15.44 -10.98
C TYR A 222 -19.89 15.18 -9.51
N LEU A 223 -20.90 15.30 -8.63
CA LEU A 223 -20.72 15.01 -7.21
C LEU A 223 -20.34 13.55 -6.99
N ASN A 224 -20.98 12.62 -7.69
CA ASN A 224 -20.61 11.19 -7.63
C ASN A 224 -19.18 10.95 -8.11
N ILE A 225 -18.73 11.62 -9.18
CA ILE A 225 -17.34 11.54 -9.66
C ILE A 225 -16.36 12.09 -8.61
N PHE A 226 -16.63 13.26 -8.01
CA PHE A 226 -15.77 13.84 -6.99
C PHE A 226 -15.64 12.91 -5.77
N VAL A 227 -16.75 12.35 -5.29
CA VAL A 227 -16.76 11.40 -4.17
C VAL A 227 -15.98 10.14 -4.52
N MET A 228 -16.15 9.58 -5.73
CA MET A 228 -15.37 8.40 -6.15
C MET A 228 -13.87 8.69 -6.23
N ILE A 229 -13.46 9.82 -6.82
CA ILE A 229 -12.05 10.23 -6.90
C ILE A 229 -11.47 10.38 -5.48
N LEU A 230 -12.20 11.04 -4.58
CA LEU A 230 -11.83 11.22 -3.19
C LEU A 230 -11.63 9.87 -2.48
N VAL A 231 -12.61 8.97 -2.57
CA VAL A 231 -12.55 7.64 -1.94
C VAL A 231 -11.40 6.81 -2.49
N MET A 232 -11.16 6.85 -3.80
CA MET A 232 -10.06 6.14 -4.45
C MET A 232 -8.70 6.74 -4.06
N SER A 233 -8.60 8.06 -3.89
CA SER A 233 -7.37 8.76 -3.49
C SER A 233 -6.94 8.47 -2.04
N GLY A 234 -7.85 7.93 -1.23
CA GLY A 234 -7.56 7.42 0.11
C GLY A 234 -6.62 6.22 0.09
N THR A 235 -6.73 5.34 1.08
CA THR A 235 -5.75 4.25 1.32
C THR A 235 -5.49 3.33 0.11
N SER A 236 -6.45 3.28 -0.82
CA SER A 236 -6.39 2.48 -2.03
C SER A 236 -5.33 2.99 -2.99
N LEU A 237 -5.41 4.23 -3.49
CA LEU A 237 -4.42 4.76 -4.44
C LEU A 237 -3.37 5.64 -3.80
N PHE A 238 -3.43 5.89 -2.49
CA PHE A 238 -2.44 6.71 -1.78
C PHE A 238 -0.99 6.26 -2.04
N PRO A 239 -0.63 4.96 -2.04
CA PRO A 239 0.74 4.53 -2.34
C PRO A 239 1.22 4.92 -3.74
N PHE A 240 0.31 4.89 -4.71
CA PHE A 240 0.59 5.33 -6.07
C PHE A 240 0.73 6.86 -6.14
N ILE A 241 -0.19 7.60 -5.51
CA ILE A 241 -0.17 9.06 -5.48
C ILE A 241 1.12 9.56 -4.80
N LEU A 242 1.39 9.09 -3.59
CA LEU A 242 2.57 9.47 -2.80
C LEU A 242 3.85 9.23 -3.59
N ARG A 243 3.96 8.09 -4.28
CA ARG A 243 5.14 7.78 -5.07
C ARG A 243 5.32 8.70 -6.28
N ASN A 244 4.25 9.04 -6.99
CA ASN A 244 4.32 10.01 -8.08
C ASN A 244 4.67 11.41 -7.56
N VAL A 245 4.15 11.81 -6.39
CA VAL A 245 4.54 13.06 -5.72
C VAL A 245 6.03 13.05 -5.36
N VAL A 246 6.55 11.97 -4.77
CA VAL A 246 7.98 11.83 -4.47
C VAL A 246 8.83 11.96 -5.74
N MET A 247 8.41 11.33 -6.85
CA MET A 247 9.11 11.44 -8.14
C MET A 247 9.04 12.86 -8.71
N LEU A 248 7.90 13.54 -8.61
CA LEU A 248 7.72 14.92 -9.06
C LEU A 248 8.61 15.88 -8.25
N VAL A 249 8.59 15.77 -6.92
CA VAL A 249 9.43 16.58 -6.04
C VAL A 249 10.91 16.29 -6.30
N ARG A 250 11.30 15.03 -6.51
CA ARG A 250 12.67 14.66 -6.92
C ARG A 250 13.09 15.30 -8.24
N TYR A 251 12.17 15.38 -9.21
CA TYR A 251 12.43 16.01 -10.50
C TYR A 251 12.66 17.52 -10.34
N LEU A 252 11.85 18.18 -9.51
CA LEU A 252 11.95 19.62 -9.22
C LEU A 252 13.12 19.97 -8.29
N SER A 253 13.66 19.00 -7.54
CA SER A 253 14.64 19.25 -6.50
C SER A 253 16.09 19.39 -7.03
N PRO A 254 16.90 20.30 -6.46
CA PRO A 254 18.32 20.43 -6.77
C PRO A 254 19.12 19.15 -6.50
N TRP A 255 20.25 18.98 -7.19
CA TRP A 255 21.08 17.76 -7.15
C TRP A 255 21.48 17.32 -5.73
N ARG A 256 21.71 18.28 -4.82
CA ARG A 256 22.07 18.03 -3.41
C ARG A 256 21.01 17.25 -2.63
N HIS A 257 19.73 17.42 -2.95
CA HIS A 257 18.62 16.76 -2.25
C HIS A 257 18.12 15.52 -2.98
N LYS A 258 18.52 15.29 -4.25
CA LYS A 258 18.15 14.09 -5.02
C LYS A 258 18.53 12.80 -4.31
N VAL A 259 19.68 12.79 -3.61
CA VAL A 259 20.16 11.65 -2.81
C VAL A 259 19.13 11.25 -1.73
N ILE A 260 18.44 12.21 -1.12
CA ILE A 260 17.43 11.95 -0.09
C ILE A 260 16.22 11.26 -0.72
N PHE A 261 15.73 11.75 -1.86
CA PHE A 261 14.59 11.13 -2.56
C PHE A 261 14.95 9.79 -3.17
N ASP A 262 16.17 9.61 -3.67
CA ASP A 262 16.67 8.31 -4.13
C ASP A 262 16.70 7.30 -2.98
N TYR A 263 17.14 7.73 -1.81
CA TYR A 263 17.13 6.90 -0.61
C TYR A 263 15.70 6.51 -0.19
N ILE A 264 14.75 7.46 -0.21
CA ILE A 264 13.33 7.19 0.04
C ILE A 264 12.77 6.17 -0.98
N LEU A 265 13.09 6.37 -2.27
CA LEU A 265 12.63 5.51 -3.37
C LEU A 265 13.33 4.14 -3.42
N LEU A 266 14.47 3.96 -2.77
CA LEU A 266 15.13 2.67 -2.66
C LEU A 266 14.59 1.89 -1.45
N ASN A 267 14.43 2.58 -0.32
CA ASN A 267 13.98 2.01 0.96
C ASN A 267 12.47 2.17 1.19
N ASN A 268 11.68 1.98 0.13
CA ASN A 268 10.23 2.27 0.07
C ASN A 268 9.44 1.69 1.26
N HIS A 269 9.40 0.37 1.39
CA HIS A 269 8.57 -0.35 2.36
C HIS A 269 9.04 -0.20 3.81
N ARG A 270 10.32 0.16 3.97
CA ARG A 270 11.04 0.23 5.24
C ARG A 270 10.88 1.59 5.91
N LEU A 271 10.77 2.65 5.09
CA LEU A 271 10.57 4.01 5.55
C LEU A 271 9.10 4.28 5.88
N SER A 272 8.18 3.91 4.98
CA SER A 272 6.74 4.05 5.21
C SER A 272 6.01 2.83 4.69
N THR A 273 5.04 2.32 5.46
CA THR A 273 4.14 1.23 5.03
C THR A 273 3.26 1.63 3.84
N LEU A 274 3.23 2.93 3.51
CA LEU A 274 2.45 3.51 2.42
C LEU A 274 3.26 3.63 1.12
N LEU A 275 4.56 3.30 1.11
CA LEU A 275 5.40 3.44 -0.07
C LEU A 275 5.86 2.06 -0.55
N PHE A 276 5.40 1.67 -1.74
CA PHE A 276 5.75 0.38 -2.34
C PHE A 276 6.91 0.49 -3.35
N PRO A 277 7.76 -0.55 -3.46
CA PRO A 277 8.68 -0.79 -4.57
C PRO A 277 8.08 -0.61 -5.96
N ALA A 278 8.98 -0.43 -6.92
CA ALA A 278 8.59 0.11 -8.21
C ALA A 278 7.59 -0.73 -8.99
N VAL A 279 7.89 -2.02 -8.98
CA VAL A 279 7.14 -3.08 -9.63
C VAL A 279 5.89 -3.40 -8.81
N GLN A 280 6.02 -3.50 -7.49
CA GLN A 280 4.89 -3.74 -6.57
C GLN A 280 3.80 -2.67 -6.70
N THR A 281 4.11 -1.38 -6.80
CA THR A 281 3.07 -0.34 -7.01
C THR A 281 2.30 -0.56 -8.31
N ARG A 282 2.98 -1.00 -9.38
CA ARG A 282 2.35 -1.23 -10.69
C ARG A 282 1.46 -2.48 -10.68
N ILE A 283 1.96 -3.56 -10.07
CA ILE A 283 1.19 -4.78 -9.83
C ILE A 283 -0.05 -4.46 -8.99
N TYR A 284 0.14 -3.74 -7.90
CA TYR A 284 -0.93 -3.33 -7.00
C TYR A 284 -2.01 -2.51 -7.72
N LEU A 285 -1.60 -1.54 -8.54
CA LEU A 285 -2.52 -0.75 -9.35
C LEU A 285 -3.26 -1.63 -10.37
N PHE A 286 -2.56 -2.53 -11.05
CA PHE A 286 -3.16 -3.46 -12.00
C PHE A 286 -4.21 -4.37 -11.34
N VAL A 287 -3.86 -5.02 -10.22
CA VAL A 287 -4.78 -5.90 -9.48
C VAL A 287 -5.98 -5.13 -8.94
N THR A 288 -5.78 -3.91 -8.45
CA THR A 288 -6.85 -3.06 -7.92
C THR A 288 -7.82 -2.65 -9.02
N VAL A 289 -7.32 -2.17 -10.17
CA VAL A 289 -8.14 -1.82 -11.33
C VAL A 289 -8.88 -3.05 -11.88
N LEU A 290 -8.21 -4.20 -11.97
CA LEU A 290 -8.82 -5.45 -12.41
C LEU A 290 -9.99 -5.86 -11.52
N LEU A 291 -9.83 -5.80 -10.19
CA LEU A 291 -10.91 -6.15 -9.26
C LEU A 291 -12.11 -5.20 -9.37
N TYR A 292 -11.88 -3.92 -9.65
CA TYR A 292 -12.97 -2.97 -9.92
C TYR A 292 -13.70 -3.29 -11.23
N ILE A 293 -12.97 -3.56 -12.31
CA ILE A 293 -13.56 -3.93 -13.61
C ILE A 293 -14.42 -5.19 -13.44
N ILE A 294 -13.91 -6.20 -12.73
CA ILE A 294 -14.63 -7.44 -12.44
C ILE A 294 -15.90 -7.14 -11.63
N GLY A 295 -15.80 -6.34 -10.56
CA GLY A 295 -16.95 -5.99 -9.72
C GLY A 295 -18.06 -5.24 -10.47
N VAL A 296 -17.68 -4.25 -11.29
CA VAL A 296 -18.63 -3.49 -12.13
C VAL A 296 -19.24 -4.39 -13.19
N SER A 297 -18.44 -5.22 -13.86
CA SER A 297 -18.92 -6.12 -14.91
C SER A 297 -19.93 -7.13 -14.38
N ILE A 298 -19.63 -7.77 -13.24
CA ILE A 298 -20.52 -8.76 -12.65
C ILE A 298 -21.81 -8.11 -12.14
N SER A 299 -21.73 -6.99 -11.42
CA SER A 299 -22.93 -6.27 -10.94
C SER A 299 -23.82 -5.80 -12.08
N LEU A 300 -23.22 -5.30 -13.18
CA LEU A 300 -23.96 -4.93 -14.38
C LEU A 300 -24.64 -6.14 -15.02
N ILE A 301 -23.95 -7.27 -15.20
CA ILE A 301 -24.54 -8.48 -15.80
C ILE A 301 -25.72 -8.99 -14.98
N LEU A 302 -25.63 -8.94 -13.65
CA LEU A 302 -26.65 -9.48 -12.76
C LEU A 302 -27.88 -8.56 -12.59
N ASP A 303 -27.67 -7.24 -12.49
CA ASP A 303 -28.73 -6.30 -12.08
C ASP A 303 -29.21 -5.33 -13.17
N LEU A 304 -28.62 -5.32 -14.37
CA LEU A 304 -29.00 -4.38 -15.44
C LEU A 304 -30.48 -4.44 -15.83
N LYS A 305 -31.10 -5.63 -15.72
CA LYS A 305 -32.50 -5.90 -16.07
C LYS A 305 -33.45 -5.92 -14.87
N SER A 306 -32.98 -5.59 -13.67
CA SER A 306 -33.87 -5.56 -12.50
C SER A 306 -34.91 -4.45 -12.62
N GLU A 307 -36.09 -4.69 -12.04
CA GLU A 307 -37.20 -3.74 -12.06
C GLU A 307 -36.87 -2.48 -11.24
N HIS A 308 -36.11 -2.63 -10.14
CA HIS A 308 -35.73 -1.51 -9.27
C HIS A 308 -34.86 -0.47 -9.98
N PHE A 309 -33.96 -0.89 -10.86
CA PHE A 309 -33.11 0.04 -11.62
C PHE A 309 -33.76 0.55 -12.91
N ALA A 310 -34.95 0.05 -13.28
CA ALA A 310 -35.66 0.45 -14.50
C ALA A 310 -36.03 1.95 -14.53
N ILE A 311 -36.10 2.59 -13.35
CA ILE A 311 -36.45 4.01 -13.18
C ILE A 311 -35.32 4.93 -13.71
N TYR A 312 -34.07 4.49 -13.65
CA TYR A 312 -32.94 5.35 -13.98
C TYR A 312 -32.61 5.30 -15.50
N PRO A 313 -32.11 6.38 -16.11
CA PRO A 313 -31.51 6.33 -17.45
C PRO A 313 -30.28 5.43 -17.51
N SER A 314 -29.96 4.86 -18.67
CA SER A 314 -28.84 3.90 -18.84
C SER A 314 -27.49 4.45 -18.37
N GLY A 315 -27.18 5.72 -18.64
CA GLY A 315 -25.94 6.36 -18.18
C GLY A 315 -25.85 6.48 -16.66
N ILE A 316 -26.96 6.81 -15.99
CA ILE A 316 -27.03 6.93 -14.52
C ILE A 316 -27.01 5.54 -13.88
N ARG A 317 -27.66 4.54 -14.46
CA ARG A 317 -27.54 3.14 -14.02
C ARG A 317 -26.08 2.70 -13.99
N PHE A 318 -25.35 2.95 -15.09
CA PHE A 318 -23.93 2.61 -15.16
C PHE A 318 -23.12 3.32 -14.08
N LEU A 319 -23.38 4.61 -13.83
CA LEU A 319 -22.76 5.38 -12.77
C LEU A 319 -23.06 4.79 -11.37
N ILE A 320 -24.30 4.36 -11.09
CA ILE A 320 -24.69 3.72 -9.82
C ILE A 320 -23.85 2.46 -9.59
N PHE A 321 -23.72 1.59 -10.60
CA PHE A 321 -22.93 0.35 -10.47
C PHE A 321 -21.44 0.62 -10.24
N ILE A 322 -20.86 1.62 -10.90
CA ILE A 322 -19.48 2.05 -10.64
C ILE A 322 -19.35 2.59 -9.23
N PHE A 323 -20.22 3.53 -8.84
CA PHE A 323 -20.19 4.18 -7.54
C PHE A 323 -20.30 3.14 -6.41
N GLN A 324 -21.24 2.21 -6.54
CA GLN A 324 -21.44 1.16 -5.55
C GLN A 324 -20.23 0.22 -5.51
N THR A 325 -19.68 -0.19 -6.67
CA THR A 325 -18.49 -1.06 -6.68
C THR A 325 -17.25 -0.36 -6.09
N VAL A 326 -17.08 0.94 -6.31
CA VAL A 326 -15.99 1.72 -5.70
C VAL A 326 -16.12 1.78 -4.18
N ASN A 327 -17.34 2.06 -3.68
CA ASN A 327 -17.61 2.23 -2.26
C ASN A 327 -17.69 0.91 -1.49
N THR A 328 -18.17 -0.18 -2.11
CA THR A 328 -18.20 -1.54 -1.51
C THR A 328 -16.83 -2.08 -1.13
N ARG A 329 -15.75 -1.48 -1.61
CA ARG A 329 -14.40 -1.91 -1.28
C ARG A 329 -13.77 -1.09 -0.16
N PHE A 330 -14.20 0.15 0.05
CA PHE A 330 -13.42 1.11 0.82
C PHE A 330 -14.24 2.01 1.75
N ALA A 331 -15.13 2.85 1.22
CA ALA A 331 -15.76 3.90 2.02
C ALA A 331 -17.20 3.63 2.42
N GLY A 332 -17.92 2.69 1.79
CA GLY A 332 -19.30 2.38 2.19
C GLY A 332 -20.34 3.49 1.97
N PHE A 333 -20.04 4.55 1.21
CA PHE A 333 -21.08 5.47 0.78
C PHE A 333 -22.09 4.77 -0.13
N GLN A 334 -23.36 5.11 0.04
CA GLN A 334 -24.48 4.56 -0.72
C GLN A 334 -25.24 5.70 -1.40
N THR A 335 -25.42 5.58 -2.72
CA THR A 335 -26.38 6.38 -3.48
C THR A 335 -27.71 5.65 -3.65
N VAL A 336 -27.70 4.32 -3.68
CA VAL A 336 -28.92 3.53 -3.72
C VAL A 336 -28.89 2.52 -2.58
N ASP A 337 -30.06 2.23 -2.01
CA ASP A 337 -30.17 1.18 -1.01
C ASP A 337 -29.64 -0.14 -1.59
N ILE A 338 -28.72 -0.75 -0.86
CA ILE A 338 -28.09 -1.99 -1.28
C ILE A 338 -29.09 -3.16 -1.27
N ASN A 339 -30.21 -3.04 -0.56
CA ASN A 339 -31.29 -4.03 -0.54
C ASN A 339 -31.97 -4.21 -1.91
N PHE A 340 -31.85 -3.24 -2.83
CA PHE A 340 -32.43 -3.35 -4.18
C PHE A 340 -31.61 -4.21 -5.15
N PHE A 341 -30.36 -4.56 -4.78
CA PHE A 341 -29.52 -5.42 -5.60
C PHE A 341 -29.88 -6.89 -5.41
N ALA A 342 -29.73 -7.70 -6.46
CA ALA A 342 -29.94 -9.14 -6.35
C ALA A 342 -28.99 -9.77 -5.31
N THR A 343 -29.46 -10.83 -4.65
CA THR A 343 -28.66 -11.57 -3.66
C THR A 343 -27.33 -12.05 -4.23
N ALA A 344 -27.29 -12.39 -5.53
CA ALA A 344 -26.06 -12.76 -6.23
C ALA A 344 -25.03 -11.62 -6.26
N THR A 345 -25.46 -10.38 -6.49
CA THR A 345 -24.58 -9.19 -6.47
C THR A 345 -24.09 -8.88 -5.06
N LEU A 346 -24.95 -9.03 -4.05
CA LEU A 346 -24.56 -8.89 -2.65
C LEU A 346 -23.46 -9.90 -2.26
N LEU A 347 -23.52 -11.15 -2.75
CA LEU A 347 -22.47 -12.14 -2.54
C LEU A 347 -21.14 -11.71 -3.17
N VAL A 348 -21.17 -11.10 -4.36
CA VAL A 348 -19.98 -10.57 -5.02
C VAL A 348 -19.40 -9.39 -4.22
N TYR A 349 -20.26 -8.51 -3.72
CA TYR A 349 -19.84 -7.42 -2.84
C TYR A 349 -19.22 -7.92 -1.54
N LEU A 350 -19.72 -9.01 -0.95
CA LEU A 350 -19.07 -9.65 0.21
C LEU A 350 -17.66 -10.15 -0.10
N LEU A 351 -17.46 -10.74 -1.29
CA LEU A 351 -16.12 -11.16 -1.73
C LEU A 351 -15.18 -9.97 -1.94
N LEU A 352 -15.69 -8.86 -2.48
CA LEU A 352 -14.92 -7.63 -2.68
C LEU A 352 -14.54 -6.95 -1.35
N MET A 353 -15.44 -6.92 -0.37
CA MET A 353 -15.16 -6.42 0.99
C MET A 353 -14.13 -7.28 1.71
N ALA A 354 -14.21 -8.60 1.54
CA ALA A 354 -13.30 -9.53 2.19
C ALA A 354 -11.86 -9.46 1.64
N THR A 355 -11.64 -8.89 0.45
CA THR A 355 -10.36 -8.92 -0.27
C THR A 355 -9.69 -7.54 -0.36
N LYS A 356 -8.75 -7.25 0.57
CA LYS A 356 -7.89 -6.05 0.49
C LYS A 356 -6.62 -6.31 -0.34
N PRO A 357 -6.38 -5.56 -1.43
CA PRO A 357 -5.28 -5.80 -2.37
C PRO A 357 -3.90 -5.46 -1.79
N GLN A 358 -3.87 -4.59 -0.78
CA GLN A 358 -2.64 -4.13 -0.11
C GLN A 358 -1.88 -5.32 0.50
N MET A 359 -2.60 -6.32 1.03
CA MET A 359 -2.02 -7.53 1.60
C MET A 359 -1.60 -8.55 0.55
N LEU A 360 -2.23 -8.52 -0.63
CA LEU A 360 -1.88 -9.38 -1.76
C LEU A 360 -0.57 -8.96 -2.42
N CYS A 361 -0.23 -7.67 -2.34
CA CYS A 361 0.92 -7.09 -3.04
C CYS A 361 2.16 -6.91 -2.16
N ALA A 362 2.04 -7.12 -0.85
CA ALA A 362 3.16 -7.20 0.09
C ALA A 362 3.97 -8.51 -0.06
N LEU A 363 3.94 -9.14 -1.24
CA LEU A 363 4.72 -10.35 -1.51
C LEU A 363 6.21 -9.97 -1.51
N ASP A 364 6.97 -10.70 -0.69
CA ASP A 364 8.43 -10.61 -0.69
C ASP A 364 8.96 -10.99 -2.08
N GLU A 365 9.67 -10.05 -2.73
CA GLU A 365 10.30 -10.25 -4.04
C GLU A 365 11.58 -11.09 -3.93
N SER A 366 12.11 -11.28 -2.71
CA SER A 366 13.37 -11.97 -2.46
C SER A 366 13.43 -13.39 -3.03
N PRO A 367 12.39 -14.25 -2.93
CA PRO A 367 12.46 -15.62 -3.44
C PRO A 367 12.45 -15.66 -4.97
N LEU A 368 11.79 -14.67 -5.59
CA LEU A 368 11.72 -14.56 -7.04
C LEU A 368 13.06 -14.11 -7.63
N GLU A 369 13.69 -13.09 -7.06
CA GLU A 369 15.02 -12.66 -7.49
C GLU A 369 16.04 -13.77 -7.33
N LEU A 370 15.99 -14.54 -6.23
CA LEU A 370 16.86 -15.69 -6.01
C LEU A 370 16.63 -16.78 -7.08
N SER A 371 15.36 -17.10 -7.40
CA SER A 371 15.04 -18.09 -8.44
C SER A 371 15.48 -17.63 -9.83
N TRP A 372 15.38 -16.33 -10.13
CA TRP A 372 15.81 -15.76 -11.39
C TRP A 372 17.33 -15.79 -11.54
N LEU A 373 18.06 -15.39 -10.49
CA LEU A 373 19.52 -15.45 -10.46
C LEU A 373 20.02 -16.89 -10.59
N ALA A 374 19.36 -17.85 -9.94
CA ALA A 374 19.69 -19.26 -10.08
C ALA A 374 19.47 -19.80 -11.50
N LEU A 375 18.36 -19.41 -12.16
CA LEU A 375 18.09 -19.79 -13.55
C LEU A 375 19.11 -19.18 -14.52
N GLN A 376 19.49 -17.92 -14.30
CA GLN A 376 20.48 -17.24 -15.14
C GLN A 376 21.86 -17.89 -15.01
N ALA A 377 22.28 -18.20 -13.78
CA ALA A 377 23.52 -18.94 -13.52
C ALA A 377 23.50 -20.34 -14.14
N GLN A 378 22.34 -21.00 -14.18
CA GLN A 378 22.17 -22.31 -14.80
C GLN A 378 22.26 -22.25 -16.34
N GLU A 379 21.72 -21.21 -16.97
CA GLU A 379 21.77 -21.01 -18.42
C GLU A 379 23.18 -20.64 -18.90
N GLU A 380 23.93 -19.87 -18.09
CA GLU A 380 25.34 -19.55 -18.33
C GLU A 380 26.25 -20.78 -18.18
N ALA A 381 26.06 -21.59 -17.12
CA ALA A 381 26.78 -22.86 -16.97
C ALA A 381 26.51 -23.84 -18.14
N GLN A 382 25.27 -23.87 -18.65
CA GLN A 382 24.94 -24.65 -19.85
C GLN A 382 25.58 -24.08 -21.12
N ALA A 383 25.69 -22.76 -21.24
CA ALA A 383 26.35 -22.11 -22.38
C ALA A 383 27.86 -22.37 -22.40
N GLU A 384 28.53 -22.33 -21.25
CA GLU A 384 29.95 -22.71 -21.10
C GLU A 384 30.18 -24.19 -21.39
N THR A 385 29.29 -25.08 -20.92
CA THR A 385 29.41 -26.52 -21.22
C THR A 385 29.25 -26.78 -22.73
N ASN A 386 28.31 -26.08 -23.38
CA ASN A 386 28.09 -26.21 -24.82
C ASN A 386 29.21 -25.58 -25.67
N SER A 387 29.89 -24.54 -25.19
CA SER A 387 31.06 -23.98 -25.88
C SER A 387 32.26 -24.92 -25.77
N MET A 388 32.48 -25.56 -24.62
CA MET A 388 33.52 -26.58 -24.45
C MET A 388 33.30 -27.80 -25.34
N LEU A 389 32.06 -28.30 -25.43
CA LEU A 389 31.70 -29.42 -26.32
C LEU A 389 31.88 -29.09 -27.82
N ASN A 390 31.74 -27.82 -28.22
CA ASN A 390 31.98 -27.39 -29.60
C ASN A 390 33.48 -27.20 -29.92
N ILE A 391 34.33 -26.95 -28.92
CA ILE A 391 35.78 -26.83 -29.10
C ILE A 391 36.41 -28.21 -29.35
N ASP A 392 35.90 -29.26 -28.68
CA ASP A 392 36.34 -30.65 -28.87
C ASP A 392 35.82 -31.30 -30.17
N GLY A 393 34.92 -30.64 -30.91
CA GLY A 393 34.34 -31.12 -32.16
C GLY A 393 35.17 -30.89 -33.44
N SER A 394 36.40 -30.37 -33.32
CA SER A 394 37.27 -30.03 -34.45
C SER A 394 38.22 -31.15 -34.91
N SER A 395 37.82 -32.41 -34.77
CA SER A 395 38.44 -33.53 -35.50
C SER A 395 37.39 -34.24 -36.36
N GLY A 396 37.59 -34.18 -37.68
CA GLY A 396 36.56 -34.48 -38.67
C GLY A 396 36.22 -35.96 -38.85
N LEU A 397 34.96 -36.23 -39.23
CA LEU A 397 34.49 -37.13 -40.32
C LEU A 397 32.94 -37.13 -40.37
N PRO A 398 32.32 -37.42 -41.53
CA PRO A 398 30.97 -36.95 -41.86
C PRO A 398 29.83 -37.85 -41.38
N ALA A 399 28.65 -37.22 -41.31
CA ALA A 399 27.37 -37.76 -40.86
C ALA A 399 26.97 -39.13 -41.44
N ARG A 400 26.53 -40.05 -40.56
CA ARG A 400 25.57 -41.10 -40.90
C ARG A 400 24.72 -41.45 -39.67
N GLY A 401 23.41 -41.44 -39.85
CA GLY A 401 22.43 -41.24 -38.78
C GLY A 401 22.18 -42.40 -37.82
N SER A 402 21.48 -42.08 -36.73
CA SER A 402 20.60 -43.00 -36.03
C SER A 402 19.49 -42.23 -35.32
N ARG A 403 18.26 -42.72 -35.53
CA ARG A 403 17.05 -42.41 -34.75
C ARG A 403 17.10 -43.16 -33.42
N LEU A 404 16.27 -42.70 -32.47
CA LEU A 404 15.93 -43.28 -31.15
C LEU A 404 17.08 -43.14 -30.12
N GLY A 405 16.92 -42.51 -28.95
CA GLY A 405 15.73 -42.34 -28.14
C GLY A 405 15.60 -43.50 -27.15
N SER A 406 16.26 -43.41 -25.99
CA SER A 406 15.70 -43.71 -24.66
C SER A 406 16.79 -43.81 -23.59
N SER A 407 16.55 -43.11 -22.48
CA SER A 407 16.95 -43.45 -21.10
C SER A 407 18.42 -43.75 -20.81
N LEU A 408 19.07 -42.86 -20.07
CA LEU A 408 19.93 -43.23 -18.93
C LEU A 408 20.02 -42.00 -18.01
N SER A 409 19.20 -42.00 -16.96
CA SER A 409 19.62 -42.26 -15.57
C SER A 409 20.06 -40.99 -14.86
N LEU A 410 19.06 -40.41 -14.23
CA LEU A 410 19.11 -39.57 -13.04
C LEU A 410 20.13 -40.13 -12.02
N SER A 411 21.40 -39.75 -12.12
CA SER A 411 22.38 -39.99 -11.05
C SER A 411 22.36 -38.80 -10.08
N THR A 412 21.63 -39.04 -9.00
CA THR A 412 21.65 -38.40 -7.69
C THR A 412 23.05 -38.09 -7.15
N SER A 413 23.71 -37.03 -7.62
CA SER A 413 24.93 -36.50 -6.97
C SER A 413 25.17 -35.00 -7.23
N GLY A 414 24.12 -34.18 -7.13
CA GLY A 414 24.24 -32.72 -7.30
C GLY A 414 23.36 -31.88 -6.36
N VAL A 415 22.73 -32.48 -5.35
CA VAL A 415 21.77 -31.81 -4.46
C VAL A 415 22.47 -31.03 -3.31
N LEU A 416 23.80 -31.05 -3.26
CA LEU A 416 24.57 -30.50 -2.15
C LEU A 416 24.99 -29.02 -2.21
N PRO A 417 25.00 -28.29 -3.36
CA PRO A 417 25.23 -26.86 -3.32
C PRO A 417 23.93 -26.08 -3.08
N MET A 418 22.75 -26.60 -3.44
CA MET A 418 21.51 -25.84 -3.36
C MET A 418 21.12 -25.49 -1.91
N LYS A 419 21.16 -26.44 -0.98
CA LYS A 419 20.78 -26.15 0.43
C LYS A 419 21.78 -25.27 1.18
N HIS A 420 23.06 -25.32 0.81
CA HIS A 420 24.09 -24.44 1.38
C HIS A 420 24.02 -23.04 0.75
N MET A 421 23.82 -22.96 -0.57
CA MET A 421 23.58 -21.72 -1.30
C MET A 421 22.29 -21.03 -0.84
N GLU A 422 21.21 -21.78 -0.59
CA GLU A 422 19.94 -21.23 -0.08
C GLU A 422 20.09 -20.68 1.35
N ARG A 423 20.90 -21.33 2.20
CA ARG A 423 21.22 -20.85 3.56
C ARG A 423 22.22 -19.68 3.56
N PHE A 424 23.17 -19.68 2.62
CA PHE A 424 24.19 -18.64 2.45
C PHE A 424 23.60 -17.37 1.83
N LEU A 425 22.78 -17.50 0.78
CA LEU A 425 22.07 -16.39 0.14
C LEU A 425 20.88 -15.87 0.98
N ARG A 426 20.31 -16.69 1.88
CA ARG A 426 19.40 -16.17 2.93
C ARG A 426 20.09 -15.26 3.92
N ARG A 427 21.40 -15.41 4.13
CA ARG A 427 22.17 -14.68 5.14
C ARG A 427 22.84 -13.41 4.61
N GLN A 428 23.09 -13.28 3.31
CA GLN A 428 23.83 -12.14 2.78
C GLN A 428 23.02 -11.23 1.85
N SER A 429 22.64 -10.10 2.45
CA SER A 429 22.78 -8.72 1.98
C SER A 429 22.97 -8.47 0.47
N LEU A 430 22.25 -7.45 -0.01
CA LEU A 430 22.42 -6.71 -1.28
C LEU A 430 23.84 -6.65 -1.86
N VAL A 431 24.88 -6.69 -1.03
CA VAL A 431 26.30 -6.81 -1.37
C VAL A 431 26.57 -7.97 -2.33
N THR A 432 26.07 -9.19 -2.04
CA THR A 432 26.30 -10.36 -2.91
C THR A 432 25.58 -10.22 -4.25
N LYS A 433 24.38 -9.61 -4.25
CA LYS A 433 23.66 -9.26 -5.50
C LYS A 433 24.44 -8.29 -6.38
N ASN A 434 25.22 -7.38 -5.78
CA ASN A 434 26.01 -6.39 -6.52
C ASN A 434 27.36 -6.93 -6.97
N LEU A 435 28.03 -7.75 -6.15
CA LEU A 435 29.26 -8.42 -6.52
C LEU A 435 29.03 -9.33 -7.71
N VAL A 436 27.96 -10.14 -7.67
CA VAL A 436 27.47 -10.92 -8.81
C VAL A 436 27.26 -10.00 -10.01
N ARG A 437 26.45 -8.93 -9.89
CA ARG A 437 26.21 -8.00 -11.01
C ARG A 437 27.47 -7.40 -11.64
N LEU A 438 28.45 -7.01 -10.83
CA LEU A 438 29.70 -6.38 -11.29
C LEU A 438 30.63 -7.38 -11.94
N GLN A 439 30.76 -8.57 -11.34
CA GLN A 439 31.57 -9.66 -11.87
C GLN A 439 30.99 -10.14 -13.22
N PHE A 440 29.66 -10.18 -13.35
CA PHE A 440 28.98 -10.52 -14.60
C PHE A 440 28.91 -9.37 -15.62
N SER A 441 28.89 -8.10 -15.21
CA SER A 441 28.99 -6.98 -16.16
C SER A 441 30.36 -6.90 -16.82
N ASN A 442 31.41 -7.28 -16.10
CA ASN A 442 32.76 -7.35 -16.65
C ASN A 442 32.90 -8.50 -17.66
N LEU A 443 32.29 -9.66 -17.39
CA LEU A 443 32.23 -10.78 -18.36
C LEU A 443 31.39 -10.45 -19.61
N ALA A 444 30.31 -9.67 -19.46
CA ALA A 444 29.47 -9.25 -20.59
C ALA A 444 30.15 -8.24 -21.54
N LEU A 445 31.21 -7.55 -21.08
CA LEU A 445 32.02 -6.67 -21.92
C LEU A 445 33.04 -7.43 -22.77
N GLU A 446 33.37 -8.68 -22.41
CA GLU A 446 34.28 -9.53 -23.18
C GLU A 446 33.60 -10.24 -24.36
N ASP A 447 32.28 -10.45 -24.31
CA ASP A 447 31.55 -11.22 -25.34
C ASP A 447 30.72 -10.30 -26.26
N GLY A 448 31.34 -9.82 -27.36
CA GLY A 448 30.78 -8.86 -28.32
C GLY A 448 29.59 -9.34 -29.18
N SER A 449 28.85 -10.39 -28.79
CA SER A 449 27.78 -10.97 -29.62
C SER A 449 26.38 -10.41 -29.32
N ASN A 450 25.96 -9.46 -30.17
CA ASN A 450 24.73 -8.66 -30.03
C ASN A 450 23.38 -9.40 -30.28
N HIS A 451 23.32 -10.74 -30.18
CA HIS A 451 22.19 -11.56 -30.65
C HIS A 451 21.29 -12.20 -29.57
N ARG A 452 21.56 -12.03 -28.27
CA ARG A 452 20.85 -12.76 -27.19
C ARG A 452 19.65 -12.11 -26.44
N PRO A 453 19.02 -10.95 -26.77
CA PRO A 453 18.12 -10.31 -25.77
C PRO A 453 16.61 -10.64 -25.84
N ARG A 454 16.07 -11.26 -26.91
CA ARG A 454 14.59 -11.39 -27.06
C ARG A 454 13.97 -12.68 -26.49
N ARG A 455 14.64 -13.82 -26.61
CA ARG A 455 14.09 -15.13 -26.21
C ARG A 455 14.08 -15.32 -24.68
N LEU A 456 15.17 -14.95 -24.01
CA LEU A 456 15.27 -14.95 -22.55
C LEU A 456 14.26 -13.98 -21.89
N ARG A 457 14.02 -12.81 -22.50
CA ARG A 457 13.08 -11.82 -21.97
C ARG A 457 11.64 -12.36 -21.91
N ASN A 458 11.20 -13.07 -22.94
CA ASN A 458 9.86 -13.67 -22.98
C ASN A 458 9.75 -14.90 -22.05
N LEU A 459 10.82 -15.70 -21.93
CA LEU A 459 10.89 -16.81 -20.99
C LEU A 459 10.83 -16.32 -19.54
N ARG A 460 11.59 -15.26 -19.23
CA ARG A 460 11.58 -14.55 -17.94
C ARG A 460 10.19 -14.08 -17.59
N HIS A 461 9.50 -13.41 -18.51
CA HIS A 461 8.15 -12.93 -18.25
C HIS A 461 7.17 -14.09 -18.00
N ARG A 462 7.26 -15.20 -18.74
CA ARG A 462 6.37 -16.35 -18.54
C ARG A 462 6.64 -17.08 -17.22
N LEU A 463 7.91 -17.34 -16.90
CA LEU A 463 8.30 -17.98 -15.63
C LEU A 463 7.97 -17.10 -14.44
N PHE A 464 8.22 -15.79 -14.55
CA PHE A 464 7.79 -14.78 -13.57
C PHE A 464 6.28 -14.88 -13.35
N LEU A 465 5.49 -14.86 -14.41
CA LEU A 465 4.02 -14.86 -14.31
C LEU A 465 3.50 -16.16 -13.69
N ILE A 466 4.08 -17.32 -14.04
CA ILE A 466 3.69 -18.63 -13.49
C ILE A 466 4.07 -18.76 -12.01
N TYR A 467 5.31 -18.41 -11.64
CA TYR A 467 5.76 -18.48 -10.26
C TYR A 467 5.02 -17.46 -9.39
N PHE A 468 4.84 -16.24 -9.89
CA PHE A 468 4.07 -15.19 -9.24
C PHE A 468 2.61 -15.60 -9.04
N ALA A 469 1.96 -16.19 -10.05
CA ALA A 469 0.61 -16.72 -9.91
C ALA A 469 0.54 -17.82 -8.85
N ARG A 470 1.48 -18.78 -8.84
CA ARG A 470 1.54 -19.84 -7.81
C ARG A 470 1.80 -19.29 -6.41
N ALA A 471 2.71 -18.32 -6.27
CA ALA A 471 3.05 -17.68 -5.01
C ALA A 471 1.85 -16.88 -4.47
N ILE A 472 1.19 -16.08 -5.32
CA ILE A 472 -0.07 -15.41 -4.98
C ILE A 472 -1.08 -16.44 -4.54
N ILE A 473 -1.35 -17.49 -5.30
CA ILE A 473 -2.40 -18.47 -4.96
C ILE A 473 -2.11 -19.11 -3.61
N LYS A 474 -0.88 -19.57 -3.36
CA LYS A 474 -0.50 -20.22 -2.11
C LYS A 474 -0.59 -19.27 -0.91
N HIS A 475 -0.04 -18.06 -1.02
CA HIS A 475 -0.09 -17.07 0.06
C HIS A 475 -1.49 -16.52 0.29
N THR A 476 -2.24 -16.26 -0.79
CA THR A 476 -3.64 -15.85 -0.72
C THR A 476 -4.46 -16.91 -0.03
N PHE A 477 -4.33 -18.19 -0.41
CA PHE A 477 -5.08 -19.28 0.18
C PHE A 477 -4.74 -19.48 1.67
N SER A 478 -3.45 -19.48 2.03
CA SER A 478 -3.02 -19.59 3.43
C SER A 478 -3.50 -18.41 4.28
N PHE A 479 -3.41 -17.19 3.76
CA PHE A 479 -3.86 -15.97 4.43
C PHE A 479 -5.38 -15.94 4.58
N VAL A 480 -6.09 -16.30 3.51
CA VAL A 480 -7.55 -16.42 3.47
C VAL A 480 -8.04 -17.44 4.49
N ILE A 481 -7.39 -18.60 4.61
CA ILE A 481 -7.80 -19.61 5.61
C ILE A 481 -7.54 -19.13 7.03
N LEU A 482 -6.33 -18.66 7.32
CA LEU A 482 -5.93 -18.28 8.69
C LEU A 482 -6.73 -17.08 9.22
N THR A 483 -7.07 -16.12 8.36
CA THR A 483 -7.83 -14.94 8.76
C THR A 483 -9.35 -15.15 8.76
N ARG A 484 -9.88 -16.11 7.98
CA ARG A 484 -11.34 -16.33 7.88
C ARG A 484 -11.90 -17.36 8.87
N THR A 485 -11.06 -18.19 9.51
CA THR A 485 -11.52 -19.11 10.56
C THR A 485 -12.14 -18.38 11.75
N TRP A 486 -11.54 -17.27 12.18
CA TRP A 486 -12.05 -16.44 13.28
C TRP A 486 -13.37 -15.72 12.93
N LEU A 487 -13.60 -15.38 11.65
CA LEU A 487 -14.87 -14.78 11.24
C LEU A 487 -16.03 -15.76 11.38
N PHE A 488 -15.81 -17.03 11.05
CA PHE A 488 -16.83 -18.05 11.22
C PHE A 488 -17.23 -18.19 12.69
N PHE A 489 -16.25 -18.10 13.60
CA PHE A 489 -16.50 -18.09 15.03
C PHE A 489 -17.34 -16.87 15.48
N PHE A 490 -17.03 -15.66 15.00
CA PHE A 490 -17.83 -14.47 15.32
C PHE A 490 -19.24 -14.51 14.73
N ILE A 491 -19.40 -15.03 13.49
CA ILE A 491 -20.71 -15.26 12.88
C ILE A 491 -21.54 -16.21 13.75
N PHE A 492 -20.95 -17.34 14.15
CA PHE A 492 -21.60 -18.30 15.02
C PHE A 492 -22.01 -17.68 16.36
N LEU A 493 -21.10 -16.94 17.00
CA LEU A 493 -21.35 -16.32 18.31
C LEU A 493 -22.48 -15.28 18.26
N ILE A 494 -22.49 -14.39 17.26
CA ILE A 494 -23.59 -13.41 17.09
C ILE A 494 -24.90 -14.13 16.78
N CYS A 495 -24.90 -15.15 15.92
CA CYS A 495 -26.11 -15.94 15.67
C CYS A 495 -26.62 -16.64 16.93
N ALA A 496 -25.74 -17.17 17.77
CA ALA A 496 -26.11 -17.82 19.03
C ALA A 496 -26.73 -16.82 20.03
N ILE A 497 -26.18 -15.61 20.14
CA ILE A 497 -26.68 -14.55 21.03
C ILE A 497 -28.05 -14.04 20.55
N GLU A 498 -28.21 -13.82 19.24
CA GLU A 498 -29.45 -13.29 18.66
C GLU A 498 -30.49 -14.37 18.33
N ASN A 499 -30.19 -15.65 18.59
CA ASN A 499 -31.06 -16.78 18.23
C ASN A 499 -32.49 -16.63 18.77
N SER A 500 -32.65 -16.05 19.96
CA SER A 500 -33.97 -15.83 20.57
C SER A 500 -34.80 -14.73 19.88
N ARG A 501 -34.21 -13.93 19.00
CA ARG A 501 -34.86 -12.84 18.25
C ARG A 501 -35.00 -13.16 16.76
N MET A 502 -34.25 -14.14 16.26
CA MET A 502 -34.33 -14.60 14.88
C MET A 502 -35.67 -15.29 14.58
N SER A 503 -35.90 -15.57 13.29
CA SER A 503 -37.09 -16.26 12.79
C SER A 503 -37.45 -17.48 13.67
N PRO A 504 -38.70 -17.56 14.16
CA PRO A 504 -39.91 -16.95 13.59
C PRO A 504 -40.31 -15.56 14.12
N ILE A 505 -39.59 -14.96 15.08
CA ILE A 505 -40.05 -13.73 15.76
C ILE A 505 -39.90 -12.49 14.89
N ASP A 506 -38.69 -12.26 14.36
CA ASP A 506 -38.43 -11.15 13.44
C ASP A 506 -37.87 -11.69 12.11
N PRO A 507 -38.62 -11.60 11.00
CA PRO A 507 -38.16 -12.05 9.69
C PRO A 507 -37.03 -11.19 9.12
N ASN A 508 -36.80 -9.98 9.67
CA ASN A 508 -35.78 -9.07 9.19
C ASN A 508 -34.39 -9.36 9.76
N ILE A 509 -34.29 -10.15 10.84
CA ILE A 509 -33.03 -10.60 11.44
C ILE A 509 -32.69 -11.97 10.87
N THR A 510 -31.94 -11.97 9.76
CA THR A 510 -31.52 -13.19 9.07
C THR A 510 -30.02 -13.44 9.24
N VAL A 511 -29.63 -14.71 9.16
CA VAL A 511 -28.21 -15.12 9.16
C VAL A 511 -27.44 -14.41 8.04
N PHE A 512 -28.07 -14.20 6.88
CA PHE A 512 -27.44 -13.49 5.76
C PHE A 512 -27.08 -12.04 6.12
N LYS A 513 -27.97 -11.30 6.80
CA LYS A 513 -27.66 -9.94 7.27
C LYS A 513 -26.55 -9.93 8.31
N VAL A 514 -26.53 -10.89 9.23
CA VAL A 514 -25.44 -11.05 10.21
C VAL A 514 -24.10 -11.31 9.51
N ILE A 515 -24.06 -12.22 8.53
CA ILE A 515 -22.87 -12.50 7.73
C ILE A 515 -22.41 -11.22 6.99
N PHE A 516 -23.36 -10.49 6.41
CA PHE A 516 -23.07 -9.26 5.68
C PHE A 516 -22.44 -8.20 6.58
N GLU A 517 -23.05 -7.96 7.75
CA GLU A 517 -22.59 -6.96 8.72
C GLU A 517 -21.19 -7.30 9.25
N ILE A 518 -20.91 -8.57 9.56
CA ILE A 518 -19.60 -9.02 10.07
C ILE A 518 -18.51 -8.90 8.99
N ILE A 519 -18.81 -9.28 7.74
CA ILE A 519 -17.84 -9.16 6.65
C ILE A 519 -17.56 -7.69 6.35
N SER A 520 -18.57 -6.82 6.40
CA SER A 520 -18.41 -5.37 6.26
C SER A 520 -17.60 -4.76 7.41
N ALA A 521 -17.91 -5.16 8.66
CA ALA A 521 -17.18 -4.74 9.86
C ALA A 521 -15.71 -5.15 9.81
N PHE A 522 -15.47 -6.42 9.47
CA PHE A 522 -14.11 -6.93 9.30
C PHE A 522 -13.42 -6.16 8.18
N GLY A 523 -14.05 -6.08 7.00
CA GLY A 523 -13.56 -5.37 5.82
C GLY A 523 -13.29 -3.89 6.04
N THR A 524 -13.82 -3.31 7.13
CA THR A 524 -13.85 -1.88 7.42
C THR A 524 -14.41 -1.10 6.23
N VAL A 525 -15.56 -1.54 5.71
CA VAL A 525 -16.20 -0.94 4.54
C VAL A 525 -17.41 -0.09 4.91
N GLY A 526 -18.32 -0.62 5.73
CA GLY A 526 -19.43 0.18 6.27
C GLY A 526 -20.73 0.09 5.52
N LEU A 527 -20.80 -0.80 4.53
CA LEU A 527 -22.08 -1.15 3.94
C LEU A 527 -22.86 -2.05 4.88
N THR A 528 -24.16 -1.84 4.90
CA THR A 528 -25.12 -2.50 5.77
C THR A 528 -26.38 -2.77 4.93
N LEU A 529 -27.04 -3.90 5.19
CA LEU A 529 -28.38 -4.19 4.65
C LEU A 529 -29.49 -3.49 5.46
N GLY A 530 -29.11 -2.86 6.58
CA GLY A 530 -29.99 -2.05 7.41
C GLY A 530 -31.14 -2.84 8.01
N TYR A 531 -32.06 -2.08 8.58
CA TYR A 531 -33.30 -2.60 9.12
C TYR A 531 -34.46 -1.68 8.74
N PRO A 532 -35.67 -2.22 8.45
CA PRO A 532 -36.80 -1.40 8.04
C PRO A 532 -37.10 -0.27 9.04
N ASN A 533 -37.35 0.94 8.54
CA ASN A 533 -37.67 2.14 9.33
C ASN A 533 -36.54 2.70 10.20
N ILE A 534 -35.30 2.22 10.04
CA ILE A 534 -34.13 2.73 10.75
C ILE A 534 -33.07 3.15 9.72
N ALA A 535 -32.62 4.40 9.80
CA ALA A 535 -31.60 4.95 8.90
C ALA A 535 -30.17 4.51 9.25
N SER A 536 -29.94 4.07 10.49
CA SER A 536 -28.65 3.55 10.94
C SER A 536 -28.45 2.08 10.52
N SER A 537 -27.24 1.54 10.75
CA SER A 537 -26.85 0.20 10.30
C SER A 537 -27.64 -0.91 11.02
N PHE A 538 -27.61 -2.12 10.46
CA PHE A 538 -28.27 -3.29 11.04
C PHE A 538 -27.78 -3.56 12.47
N SER A 539 -26.52 -3.19 12.78
CA SER A 539 -25.95 -3.22 14.12
C SER A 539 -26.76 -2.50 15.21
N THR A 540 -27.67 -1.59 14.87
CA THR A 540 -28.48 -0.82 15.83
C THR A 540 -29.34 -1.70 16.73
N ILE A 541 -29.95 -2.75 16.16
CA ILE A 541 -30.94 -3.61 16.85
C ILE A 541 -30.28 -4.79 17.59
N LEU A 542 -29.03 -5.08 17.24
CA LEU A 542 -28.27 -6.14 17.86
C LEU A 542 -28.12 -5.90 19.37
N SER A 543 -28.02 -6.98 20.13
CA SER A 543 -27.74 -6.91 21.56
C SER A 543 -26.40 -6.21 21.85
N PRO A 544 -26.22 -5.65 23.06
CA PRO A 544 -24.95 -5.05 23.46
C PRO A 544 -23.75 -6.00 23.31
N ALA A 545 -23.94 -7.30 23.58
CA ALA A 545 -22.90 -8.32 23.42
C ALA A 545 -22.49 -8.48 21.94
N SER A 546 -23.46 -8.55 21.03
CA SER A 546 -23.22 -8.59 19.58
C SER A 546 -22.53 -7.32 19.07
N LYS A 547 -22.89 -6.15 19.60
CA LYS A 547 -22.21 -4.87 19.31
C LYS A 547 -20.73 -4.92 19.73
N THR A 548 -20.41 -5.45 20.90
CA THR A 548 -19.02 -5.62 21.35
C THR A 548 -18.22 -6.56 20.43
N ILE A 549 -18.82 -7.67 19.98
CA ILE A 549 -18.16 -8.60 19.04
C ILE A 549 -17.87 -7.90 17.71
N LEU A 550 -18.80 -7.09 17.20
CA LEU A 550 -18.57 -6.28 15.99
C LEU A 550 -17.46 -5.24 16.18
N ILE A 551 -17.37 -4.58 17.34
CA ILE A 551 -16.26 -3.67 17.66
C ILE A 551 -14.90 -4.39 17.58
N ILE A 552 -14.80 -5.58 18.18
CA ILE A 552 -13.59 -6.42 18.10
C ILE A 552 -13.29 -6.79 16.64
N THR A 553 -14.32 -7.15 15.88
CA THR A 553 -14.20 -7.50 14.46
C THR A 553 -13.66 -6.34 13.63
N MET A 554 -14.12 -5.10 13.87
CA MET A 554 -13.60 -3.89 13.21
C MET A 554 -12.14 -3.63 13.57
N LEU A 555 -11.77 -3.74 14.85
CA LEU A 555 -10.40 -3.55 15.32
C LEU A 555 -9.43 -4.57 14.71
N MET A 556 -9.81 -5.86 14.69
CA MET A 556 -9.05 -6.91 14.03
C MET A 556 -8.96 -6.67 12.52
N GLY A 557 -10.07 -6.25 11.92
CA GLY A 557 -10.20 -5.85 10.52
C GLY A 557 -9.17 -4.81 10.09
N ARG A 558 -8.99 -3.78 10.91
CA ARG A 558 -8.06 -2.67 10.69
C ARG A 558 -6.59 -3.06 10.82
N HIS A 559 -6.25 -3.99 11.70
CA HIS A 559 -4.86 -4.36 12.02
C HIS A 559 -4.30 -5.52 11.19
N ARG A 560 -5.08 -6.03 10.23
CA ARG A 560 -4.64 -7.11 9.35
C ARG A 560 -3.36 -6.71 8.60
N GLY A 561 -2.35 -7.58 8.62
CA GLY A 561 -1.10 -7.40 7.88
C GLY A 561 -0.07 -6.46 8.52
N LEU A 562 -0.41 -5.72 9.60
CA LEU A 562 0.55 -4.81 10.26
C LEU A 562 1.74 -5.58 10.85
N LEU A 563 1.49 -6.71 11.51
CA LEU A 563 2.54 -7.52 12.15
C LEU A 563 3.54 -8.12 11.14
N ALA A 564 3.07 -8.53 9.97
CA ALA A 564 3.93 -9.07 8.92
C ALA A 564 4.88 -8.01 8.33
N SER A 565 4.49 -6.72 8.36
CA SER A 565 5.32 -5.63 7.86
C SER A 565 6.43 -5.19 8.83
N MET A 566 6.38 -5.61 10.09
CA MET A 566 7.35 -5.18 11.11
C MET A 566 8.59 -6.09 11.18
N THR A 567 8.49 -7.35 10.72
CA THR A 567 9.60 -8.32 10.79
C THR A 567 10.72 -8.08 9.77
N ASP A 568 10.53 -7.21 8.76
CA ASP A 568 11.54 -6.91 7.73
C ASP A 568 12.46 -5.71 8.05
N GLN A 569 12.46 -5.25 9.31
CA GLN A 569 13.06 -3.96 9.70
C GLN A 569 14.57 -3.98 10.01
N GLU A 570 15.16 -5.15 10.28
CA GLU A 570 16.60 -5.25 10.63
C GLU A 570 17.53 -5.01 9.43
N ALA A 571 17.10 -5.32 8.20
CA ALA A 571 17.93 -5.14 7.00
C ALA A 571 18.08 -3.67 6.53
N ILE A 572 17.50 -2.70 7.26
CA ILE A 572 17.57 -1.25 6.96
C ILE A 572 18.98 -0.69 7.19
N GLU A 573 19.74 -1.27 8.11
CA GLU A 573 20.98 -0.68 8.60
C GLU A 573 22.11 -0.67 7.57
N HIS A 574 22.15 -1.66 6.67
CA HIS A 574 23.19 -1.78 5.65
C HIS A 574 22.94 -0.94 4.38
N SER A 575 21.68 -0.63 4.03
CA SER A 575 21.35 -0.01 2.73
C SER A 575 21.79 1.46 2.56
N ALA A 576 21.87 2.23 3.65
CA ALA A 576 22.20 3.66 3.56
C ALA A 576 23.69 3.91 3.25
N ALA A 577 24.57 3.09 3.82
CA ALA A 577 26.00 3.16 3.56
C ALA A 577 26.29 2.75 2.10
N ASP A 578 25.68 1.66 1.64
CA ASP A 578 25.81 1.18 0.26
C ASP A 578 25.40 2.22 -0.78
N LEU A 579 24.27 2.92 -0.56
CA LEU A 579 23.79 3.93 -1.50
C LEU A 579 24.74 5.15 -1.56
N LEU A 580 25.32 5.55 -0.42
CA LEU A 580 26.31 6.62 -0.39
C LEU A 580 27.60 6.19 -1.09
N ASN A 581 28.06 4.97 -0.87
CA ASN A 581 29.25 4.43 -1.53
C ASN A 581 29.07 4.39 -3.06
N ARG A 582 27.92 3.92 -3.56
CA ARG A 582 27.62 3.97 -5.00
C ARG A 582 27.64 5.39 -5.57
N ARG A 583 27.06 6.35 -4.85
CA ARG A 583 27.08 7.76 -5.29
C ARG A 583 28.49 8.34 -5.29
N ARG A 584 29.34 7.96 -4.34
CA ARG A 584 30.76 8.34 -4.35
C ARG A 584 31.47 7.75 -5.57
N GLU A 585 31.27 6.47 -5.84
CA GLU A 585 31.84 5.78 -7.01
C GLU A 585 31.39 6.40 -8.33
N GLU A 586 30.11 6.71 -8.49
CA GLU A 586 29.57 7.39 -9.69
C GLU A 586 30.25 8.74 -9.94
N ILE A 587 30.50 9.53 -8.88
CA ILE A 587 31.19 10.82 -8.99
C ILE A 587 32.65 10.63 -9.41
N ILE A 588 33.34 9.65 -8.82
CA ILE A 588 34.73 9.32 -9.13
C ILE A 588 34.85 8.83 -10.57
N PHE A 589 33.95 7.95 -10.99
CA PHE A 589 33.92 7.39 -12.34
C PHE A 589 33.63 8.46 -13.39
N ALA A 590 32.64 9.34 -13.16
CA ALA A 590 32.34 10.45 -14.07
C ALA A 590 33.55 11.39 -14.24
N TYR A 591 34.31 11.61 -13.18
CA TYR A 591 35.55 12.38 -13.26
C TYR A 591 36.65 11.67 -14.06
N GLN A 592 36.87 10.38 -13.81
CA GLN A 592 37.85 9.57 -14.54
C GLN A 592 37.53 9.53 -16.03
N GLN A 593 36.25 9.41 -16.39
CA GLN A 593 35.81 9.43 -17.77
C GLN A 593 36.06 10.81 -18.42
N GLN A 594 35.71 11.89 -17.72
CA GLN A 594 35.98 13.25 -18.21
C GLN A 594 37.47 13.53 -18.41
N THR A 595 38.33 13.02 -17.52
CA THR A 595 39.79 13.15 -17.67
C THR A 595 40.34 12.31 -18.83
N LEU A 596 39.83 11.09 -19.04
CA LEU A 596 40.18 10.27 -20.20
C LEU A 596 39.77 10.93 -21.52
N ASP A 597 38.56 11.49 -21.59
CA ASP A 597 38.06 12.19 -22.78
C ASP A 597 38.92 13.42 -23.09
N THR A 598 39.29 14.20 -22.05
CA THR A 598 40.17 15.37 -22.21
C THR A 598 41.57 14.97 -22.69
N ASN A 599 42.12 13.88 -22.15
CA ASN A 599 43.43 13.38 -22.56
C ASN A 599 43.43 12.81 -23.99
N ASN A 600 42.34 12.16 -24.40
CA ASN A 600 42.20 11.67 -25.78
C ASN A 600 42.08 12.83 -26.78
N VAL A 601 41.31 13.87 -26.46
CA VAL A 601 41.22 15.08 -27.30
C VAL A 601 42.57 15.78 -27.42
N ASN A 602 43.34 15.87 -26.33
CA ASN A 602 44.69 16.45 -26.36
C ASN A 602 45.69 15.61 -27.15
N ARG A 603 45.53 14.28 -27.17
CA ARG A 603 46.34 13.39 -28.01
C ARG A 603 46.03 13.58 -29.48
N THR A 604 44.74 13.59 -29.86
CA THR A 604 44.33 13.79 -31.26
C THR A 604 44.75 15.15 -31.80
N THR A 605 44.68 16.22 -31.00
CA THR A 605 45.17 17.54 -31.44
C THR A 605 46.69 17.60 -31.54
N SER A 606 47.43 16.86 -30.68
CA SER A 606 48.89 16.78 -30.80
C SER A 606 49.34 15.94 -32.00
N GLU A 607 48.60 14.89 -32.34
CA GLU A 607 48.82 14.06 -33.53
C GLU A 607 48.49 14.86 -34.81
N GLU A 608 47.38 15.60 -34.84
CA GLU A 608 47.05 16.51 -35.95
C GLU A 608 48.11 17.61 -36.14
N ALA A 609 48.60 18.20 -35.03
CA ALA A 609 49.64 19.22 -35.08
C ALA A 609 51.00 18.67 -35.53
N THR A 610 51.32 17.41 -35.23
CA THR A 610 52.56 16.76 -35.71
C THR A 610 52.46 16.26 -37.14
N THR A 611 51.25 16.03 -37.68
CA THR A 611 51.05 15.73 -39.12
C THR A 611 50.99 16.96 -40.02
N GLN A 612 50.89 18.17 -39.47
CA GLN A 612 50.92 19.44 -40.23
C GLN A 612 52.32 20.08 -40.33
N PHE A 613 53.32 19.52 -39.66
CA PHE A 613 54.74 19.81 -39.84
C PHE A 613 55.40 18.70 -40.66
#